data_AF-A0A0Q1FFA0-F1
#
_entry.id   AF-A0A0Q1FFA0-F1
#
_cell.length_a   1.000
_cell.length_b   1.000
_cell.length_c   1.000
_cell.angle_alpha   90.00
_cell.angle_beta   90.00
_cell.angle_gamma   90.00
#
_symmetry.space_group_name_H-M   'P 1'
#
loop_
_entity.id
_entity.type
_entity.pdbx_description
1 polymer ?
#
loop_
_entity_poly.entity_id
_entity_poly.type
_entity_poly.pdbx_seq_one_letter_code
_entity_poly.pdbx_strand_id
1 'polypeptide(L)'
;MKITEGVKKYRSIITIVLALIGIVIMAYYDYCDTTCSYLKGDIFGIDIKFVGIAYMVVIIAFAVFRQTPVVRVLLAAGVGVEVHLYAFQVQNNGYCPFCLAFSVMLLLSFIINYEVPSAWRGNRSRMWLYFLGEVDFPMFKINKLPLLIFSLLGYLTILFTFSGSVTPVYGQTTGGVIPSLGTGQYKIVMFADYFCPPCRRIDTKAEPLLKELLNSGKVKIEFVDVPFHRATPIYAKYYLYAANADSGADNILRVRKTLFDAAQVKHIQKEDALIIYLNEQKILWKAMDEKSIFTKLSAIIKDNNIKSTPTCLIRYSAKEVKIFVDDIEIWNGLNALKAHISAGKR
;
A
#
# COMPACT_ATOMS: atom_id res chain seq x y z
N MET A 1 28.69 -23.47 22.55
CA MET A 1 29.51 -22.55 23.37
C MET A 1 30.25 -21.48 22.56
N LYS A 2 30.91 -21.80 21.44
CA LYS A 2 31.67 -20.82 20.62
C LYS A 2 30.84 -19.69 19.99
N ILE A 3 29.59 -19.97 19.57
CA ILE A 3 28.72 -18.96 18.92
C ILE A 3 28.29 -17.87 19.91
N THR A 4 27.87 -18.23 21.13
CA THR A 4 27.42 -17.30 22.17
C THR A 4 28.54 -16.39 22.69
N GLU A 5 29.78 -16.88 22.74
CA GLU A 5 30.95 -16.07 23.10
C GLU A 5 31.33 -15.10 21.98
N GLY A 6 31.26 -15.54 20.72
CA GLY A 6 31.45 -14.68 19.55
C GLY A 6 30.42 -13.57 19.46
N VAL A 7 29.14 -13.87 19.71
CA VAL A 7 28.06 -12.87 19.71
C VAL A 7 28.27 -11.83 20.81
N LYS A 8 28.64 -12.24 22.03
CA LYS A 8 28.95 -11.28 23.11
C LYS A 8 30.15 -10.39 22.78
N LYS A 9 31.19 -10.94 22.15
CA LYS A 9 32.39 -10.19 21.75
C LYS A 9 32.10 -9.14 20.68
N TYR A 10 31.24 -9.46 19.71
CA TYR A 10 30.95 -8.60 18.57
C TYR A 10 29.60 -7.89 18.65
N ARG A 11 28.87 -7.97 19.77
CA ARG A 11 27.51 -7.41 19.91
C ARG A 11 27.39 -5.96 19.45
N SER A 12 28.36 -5.11 19.79
CA SER A 12 28.35 -3.70 19.39
C SER A 12 28.48 -3.54 17.88
N ILE A 13 29.36 -4.33 17.24
CA ILE A 13 29.54 -4.29 15.78
C ILE A 13 28.28 -4.80 15.08
N ILE A 14 27.72 -5.92 15.54
CA ILE A 14 26.51 -6.49 14.95
C ILE A 14 25.33 -5.53 15.10
N THR A 15 25.19 -4.88 16.27
CA THR A 15 24.15 -3.87 16.51
C THR A 15 24.30 -2.67 15.57
N ILE A 16 25.52 -2.19 15.35
CA ILE A 16 25.80 -1.09 14.40
C ILE A 16 25.39 -1.50 12.99
N VAL A 17 25.76 -2.71 12.54
CA VAL A 17 25.41 -3.20 11.21
C VAL A 17 23.89 -3.32 11.04
N LEU A 18 23.19 -3.89 12.01
CA LEU A 18 21.71 -4.00 11.96
C LEU A 18 21.03 -2.64 11.97
N ALA A 19 21.52 -1.68 12.76
CA ALA A 19 21.00 -0.31 12.78
C ALA A 19 21.24 0.41 11.44
N LEU A 20 22.41 0.23 10.82
CA LEU A 20 22.70 0.77 9.49
C LEU A 20 21.78 0.17 8.42
N ILE A 21 21.54 -1.15 8.45
CA ILE A 21 20.58 -1.80 7.57
C ILE A 21 19.17 -1.21 7.78
N GLY A 22 18.76 -1.02 9.04
CA GLY A 22 17.50 -0.36 9.38
C GLY A 22 17.37 1.04 8.77
N ILE A 23 18.43 1.87 8.88
CA ILE A 23 18.46 3.21 8.28
C ILE A 23 18.35 3.12 6.75
N VAL A 24 19.09 2.22 6.11
CA VAL A 24 19.05 2.04 4.65
C VAL A 24 17.66 1.61 4.18
N ILE A 25 17.00 0.70 4.90
CA ILE A 25 15.62 0.30 4.60
C ILE A 25 14.67 1.51 4.65
N MET A 26 14.79 2.35 5.69
CA MET A 26 13.94 3.54 5.84
C MET A 26 14.25 4.63 4.81
N ALA A 27 15.51 4.81 4.44
CA ALA A 27 15.91 5.74 3.38
C ALA A 27 15.47 5.25 1.98
N TYR A 28 15.54 3.94 1.74
CA TYR A 28 15.08 3.35 0.49
C TYR A 28 13.57 3.48 0.31
N TYR A 29 12.79 3.33 1.39
CA TYR A 29 11.35 3.60 1.40
C TYR A 29 11.02 5.03 0.93
N ASP A 30 11.82 6.03 1.29
CA ASP A 30 11.60 7.43 0.91
C ASP A 30 11.88 7.67 -0.59
N TYR A 31 12.88 6.98 -1.14
CA TYR A 31 13.31 7.16 -2.53
C TYR A 31 12.46 6.35 -3.53
N CYS A 32 11.98 5.17 -3.13
CA CYS A 32 11.14 4.34 -3.96
C CYS A 32 9.67 4.47 -3.52
N ASP A 33 8.87 5.18 -4.31
CA ASP A 33 7.42 5.38 -4.14
C ASP A 33 6.68 4.02 -4.22
N THR A 34 6.71 3.28 -3.12
CA THR A 34 6.43 1.85 -3.03
C THR A 34 5.14 1.56 -2.27
N THR A 35 4.80 0.27 -2.20
CA THR A 35 3.60 -0.37 -1.64
C THR A 35 3.25 -0.02 -0.18
N CYS A 36 3.88 0.96 0.47
CA CYS A 36 3.59 1.37 1.85
C CYS A 36 3.00 2.78 2.01
N SER A 37 2.77 3.52 0.92
CA SER A 37 2.32 4.93 1.03
C SER A 37 0.91 5.14 1.62
N TYR A 38 0.14 4.07 1.82
CA TYR A 38 -1.16 4.10 2.51
C TYR A 38 -1.04 4.14 4.03
N LEU A 39 0.13 3.79 4.57
CA LEU A 39 0.42 3.82 6.00
C LEU A 39 1.23 5.08 6.28
N LYS A 40 0.56 6.10 6.80
CA LYS A 40 1.20 7.35 7.22
C LYS A 40 1.11 7.48 8.72
N GLY A 41 2.20 7.89 9.33
CA GLY A 41 2.25 8.15 10.75
C GLY A 41 3.26 9.25 11.04
N ASP A 42 2.90 10.13 11.93
CA ASP A 42 3.78 11.15 12.46
C ASP A 42 3.82 11.11 13.99
N ILE A 43 4.90 11.64 14.53
CA ILE A 43 5.07 11.91 15.96
C ILE A 43 5.31 13.41 16.06
N PHE A 44 4.36 14.14 16.65
CA PHE A 44 4.38 15.61 16.72
C PHE A 44 4.60 16.29 15.35
N GLY A 45 4.00 15.76 14.28
CA GLY A 45 4.14 16.31 12.93
C GLY A 45 5.45 15.96 12.20
N ILE A 46 6.32 15.17 12.83
CA ILE A 46 7.51 14.61 12.18
C ILE A 46 7.18 13.21 11.68
N ASP A 47 7.35 12.96 10.39
CA ASP A 47 7.14 11.65 9.79
C ASP A 47 7.96 10.59 10.54
N ILE A 48 7.28 9.50 10.93
CA ILE A 48 7.86 8.44 11.75
C ILE A 48 9.12 7.83 11.12
N LYS A 49 9.30 7.94 9.80
CA LYS A 49 10.53 7.51 9.11
C LYS A 49 11.76 8.25 9.60
N PHE A 50 11.68 9.58 9.77
CA PHE A 50 12.80 10.38 10.24
C PHE A 50 13.08 10.14 11.72
N VAL A 51 12.02 9.92 12.51
CA VAL A 51 12.14 9.55 13.91
C VAL A 51 12.88 8.20 14.03
N GLY A 52 12.50 7.20 13.22
CA GLY A 52 13.16 5.89 13.19
C GLY A 52 14.63 5.98 12.78
N ILE A 53 14.96 6.79 11.76
CA ILE A 53 16.36 7.03 11.34
C ILE A 53 17.16 7.69 12.46
N ALA A 54 16.65 8.79 13.03
CA ALA A 54 17.32 9.50 14.12
C ALA A 54 17.53 8.58 15.34
N TYR A 55 16.53 7.78 15.67
CA TYR A 55 16.60 6.80 16.75
C TYR A 55 17.68 5.74 16.52
N MET A 56 17.80 5.20 15.31
CA MET A 56 18.88 4.26 14.97
C MET A 56 20.26 4.91 15.00
N VAL A 57 20.38 6.18 14.60
CA VAL A 57 21.64 6.95 14.72
C VAL A 57 22.06 7.09 16.19
N VAL A 58 21.12 7.36 17.10
CA VAL A 58 21.40 7.42 18.54
C VAL A 58 21.89 6.07 19.08
N ILE A 59 21.26 4.96 18.67
CA ILE A 59 21.71 3.60 19.03
C ILE A 59 23.13 3.36 18.53
N ILE A 60 23.44 3.72 17.27
CA ILE A 60 24.79 3.59 16.70
C ILE A 60 25.80 4.38 17.52
N ALA A 61 25.50 5.63 17.88
CA ALA A 61 26.40 6.47 18.68
C ALA A 61 26.75 5.78 20.01
N PHE A 62 25.75 5.35 20.78
CA PHE A 62 25.99 4.66 22.05
C PHE A 62 26.67 3.29 21.88
N ALA A 63 26.40 2.58 20.79
CA ALA A 63 27.06 1.32 20.48
C ALA A 63 28.55 1.52 20.16
N VAL A 64 28.92 2.60 19.45
CA VAL A 64 30.31 2.98 19.16
C VAL A 64 31.07 3.30 20.46
N PHE A 65 30.44 4.05 21.38
CA PHE A 65 31.01 4.33 22.71
C PHE A 65 30.92 3.15 23.70
N ARG A 66 30.43 1.98 23.25
CA ARG A 66 30.26 0.76 24.06
C ARG A 66 29.42 0.94 25.32
N GLN A 67 28.51 1.92 25.32
CA GLN A 67 27.54 2.21 26.39
C GLN A 67 26.40 1.17 26.37
N THR A 68 26.75 -0.10 26.64
CA THR A 68 25.82 -1.25 26.54
C THR A 68 24.54 -1.08 27.37
N PRO A 69 24.59 -0.58 28.63
CA PRO A 69 23.36 -0.37 29.40
C PRO A 69 22.36 0.56 28.71
N VAL A 70 22.85 1.66 28.13
CA VAL A 70 22.02 2.64 27.39
C VAL A 70 21.46 2.02 26.12
N VAL A 71 22.28 1.30 25.34
CA VAL A 71 21.83 0.61 24.12
C VAL A 71 20.71 -0.37 24.43
N ARG A 72 20.83 -1.15 25.52
CA ARG A 72 19.80 -2.11 25.93
C ARG A 72 18.49 -1.43 26.34
N VAL A 73 18.58 -0.32 27.07
CA VAL A 73 17.41 0.49 27.42
C VAL A 73 16.72 1.06 26.19
N LEU A 74 17.49 1.63 25.26
CA LEU A 74 16.95 2.14 24.01
C LEU A 74 16.24 0.99 23.29
N LEU A 75 16.94 -0.10 22.96
CA LEU A 75 16.34 -1.24 22.25
C LEU A 75 15.08 -1.78 22.92
N ALA A 76 15.04 -1.87 24.26
CA ALA A 76 13.84 -2.27 24.99
C ALA A 76 12.67 -1.29 24.79
N ALA A 77 12.92 0.02 24.84
CA ALA A 77 11.92 1.04 24.50
C ALA A 77 11.45 0.92 23.05
N GLY A 78 12.39 0.66 22.12
CA GLY A 78 12.09 0.41 20.71
C GLY A 78 11.16 -0.78 20.50
N VAL A 79 11.35 -1.88 21.23
CA VAL A 79 10.42 -3.02 21.20
C VAL A 79 9.01 -2.60 21.62
N GLY A 80 8.89 -1.75 22.64
CA GLY A 80 7.60 -1.18 23.05
C GLY A 80 6.91 -0.37 21.95
N VAL A 81 7.69 0.46 21.24
CA VAL A 81 7.21 1.25 20.11
C VAL A 81 6.72 0.33 18.98
N GLU A 82 7.54 -0.65 18.60
CA GLU A 82 7.22 -1.61 17.52
C GLU A 82 5.95 -2.42 17.82
N VAL A 83 5.70 -2.80 19.09
CA VAL A 83 4.46 -3.48 19.48
C VAL A 83 3.23 -2.62 19.17
N HIS A 84 3.27 -1.32 19.46
CA HIS A 84 2.16 -0.42 19.14
C HIS A 84 1.99 -0.25 17.62
N LEU A 85 3.09 -0.01 16.89
CA LEU A 85 3.04 0.19 15.43
C LEU A 85 2.59 -1.07 14.69
N TYR A 86 2.96 -2.26 15.19
CA TYR A 86 2.48 -3.52 14.68
C TYR A 86 1.00 -3.73 14.99
N ALA A 87 0.56 -3.43 16.22
CA ALA A 87 -0.86 -3.48 16.58
C ALA A 87 -1.70 -2.53 15.72
N PHE A 88 -1.19 -1.33 15.43
CA PHE A 88 -1.83 -0.37 14.52
C PHE A 88 -1.98 -0.93 13.10
N GLN A 89 -0.96 -1.63 12.56
CA GLN A 89 -1.05 -2.28 11.25
C GLN A 89 -2.08 -3.41 11.22
N VAL A 90 -2.14 -4.24 12.27
CA VAL A 90 -3.09 -5.35 12.39
C VAL A 90 -4.53 -4.84 12.52
N GLN A 91 -4.78 -3.85 13.37
CA GLN A 91 -6.12 -3.28 13.58
C GLN A 91 -6.69 -2.67 12.30
N ASN A 92 -5.81 -2.17 11.44
CA ASN A 92 -6.20 -1.46 10.23
C ASN A 92 -6.02 -2.28 8.94
N ASN A 93 -5.70 -3.58 9.04
CA ASN A 93 -5.51 -4.51 7.91
C ASN A 93 -4.54 -3.99 6.81
N GLY A 94 -3.56 -3.18 7.20
CA GLY A 94 -2.57 -2.58 6.30
C GLY A 94 -1.16 -2.91 6.77
N TYR A 95 -0.45 -3.75 6.02
CA TYR A 95 0.88 -4.26 6.40
C TYR A 95 1.97 -3.63 5.56
N CYS A 96 2.86 -2.83 6.13
CA CYS A 96 3.98 -2.27 5.37
C CYS A 96 5.22 -3.19 5.44
N PRO A 97 5.70 -3.78 4.32
CA PRO A 97 6.89 -4.63 4.34
C PRO A 97 8.14 -3.93 4.88
N PHE A 98 8.32 -2.64 4.63
CA PHE A 98 9.48 -1.88 5.11
C PHE A 98 9.45 -1.66 6.63
N CYS A 99 8.28 -1.27 7.19
CA CYS A 99 8.11 -1.14 8.64
C CYS A 99 8.31 -2.49 9.34
N LEU A 100 7.78 -3.58 8.77
CA LEU A 100 7.99 -4.93 9.32
C LEU A 100 9.46 -5.34 9.26
N ALA A 101 10.16 -5.06 8.15
CA ALA A 101 11.59 -5.33 8.02
C ALA A 101 12.41 -4.53 9.06
N PHE A 102 12.08 -3.25 9.26
CA PHE A 102 12.70 -2.42 10.29
C PHE A 102 12.46 -2.98 11.70
N SER A 103 11.22 -3.39 12.00
CA SER A 103 10.84 -4.05 13.25
C SER A 103 11.68 -5.29 13.52
N VAL A 104 11.88 -6.14 12.50
CA VAL A 104 12.72 -7.33 12.59
C VAL A 104 14.17 -6.96 12.89
N MET A 105 14.73 -5.92 12.26
CA MET A 105 16.10 -5.47 12.55
C MET A 105 16.25 -4.99 14.01
N LEU A 106 15.25 -4.28 14.52
CA LEU A 106 15.23 -3.82 15.91
C LEU A 106 15.12 -5.01 16.89
N LEU A 107 14.22 -5.95 16.64
CA LEU A 107 14.05 -7.16 17.46
C LEU A 107 15.32 -8.02 17.47
N LEU A 108 15.96 -8.22 16.32
CA LEU A 108 17.24 -8.92 16.25
C LEU A 108 18.32 -8.19 17.06
N SER A 109 18.39 -6.86 16.95
CA SER A 109 19.32 -6.05 17.73
C SER A 109 19.07 -6.19 19.24
N PHE A 110 17.80 -6.23 19.66
CA PHE A 110 17.43 -6.50 21.05
C PHE A 110 17.87 -7.89 21.51
N ILE A 111 17.61 -8.93 20.71
CA ILE A 111 17.99 -10.33 21.02
C ILE A 111 19.50 -10.48 21.17
N ILE A 112 20.29 -9.84 20.29
CA ILE A 112 21.77 -9.87 20.36
C ILE A 112 22.29 -9.22 21.65
N ASN A 113 21.58 -8.23 22.16
CA ASN A 113 21.92 -7.53 23.40
C ASN A 113 21.15 -8.07 24.62
N TYR A 114 20.42 -9.19 24.48
CA TYR A 114 19.71 -9.81 25.57
C TYR A 114 20.68 -10.48 26.54
N GLU A 115 20.52 -10.19 27.81
CA GLU A 115 21.24 -10.87 28.89
C GLU A 115 20.23 -11.52 29.82
N VAL A 116 20.47 -12.79 30.14
CA VAL A 116 19.58 -13.58 31.00
C VAL A 116 19.53 -12.94 32.39
N PRO A 117 18.35 -12.54 32.88
CA PRO A 117 18.20 -11.86 34.16
C PRO A 117 18.61 -12.76 35.33
N SER A 118 19.14 -12.16 36.39
CA SER A 118 19.44 -12.85 37.65
C SER A 118 18.19 -13.47 38.29
N ALA A 119 17.01 -12.86 38.07
CA ALA A 119 15.71 -13.39 38.52
C ALA A 119 15.40 -14.79 37.97
N TRP A 120 15.92 -15.15 36.79
CA TRP A 120 15.75 -16.50 36.21
C TRP A 120 16.43 -17.58 37.08
N ARG A 121 17.57 -17.24 37.70
CA ARG A 121 18.35 -18.16 38.54
C ARG A 121 17.91 -18.22 40.01
N GLY A 122 17.08 -17.28 40.45
CA GLY A 122 16.65 -17.16 41.85
C GLY A 122 15.15 -17.40 42.03
N ASN A 123 14.39 -16.32 42.15
CA ASN A 123 12.99 -16.36 42.55
C ASN A 123 12.04 -16.39 41.33
N ARG A 124 11.51 -17.59 41.04
CA ARG A 124 10.64 -17.87 39.88
C ARG A 124 9.36 -17.03 39.83
N SER A 125 8.87 -16.54 40.98
CA SER A 125 7.66 -15.71 41.06
C SER A 125 7.79 -14.32 40.41
N ARG A 126 9.01 -13.76 40.36
CA ARG A 126 9.27 -12.44 39.75
C ARG A 126 9.66 -12.51 38.27
N MET A 127 9.68 -13.70 37.69
CA MET A 127 10.15 -13.95 36.32
C MET A 127 9.44 -13.07 35.27
N TRP A 128 8.13 -12.84 35.45
CA TRP A 128 7.34 -12.02 34.51
C TRP A 128 7.76 -10.55 34.46
N LEU A 129 8.37 -9.99 35.52
CA LEU A 129 8.83 -8.60 35.52
C LEU A 129 10.15 -8.43 34.76
N TYR A 130 10.95 -9.51 34.72
CA TYR A 130 12.31 -9.49 34.21
C TYR A 130 12.46 -10.24 32.90
N PHE A 131 11.39 -10.70 32.26
CA PHE A 131 11.51 -11.56 31.06
C PHE A 131 12.26 -10.87 29.91
N LEU A 132 12.15 -9.54 29.78
CA LEU A 132 12.89 -8.72 28.81
C LEU A 132 14.33 -8.41 29.23
N GLY A 133 14.79 -8.85 30.40
CA GLY A 133 16.11 -8.54 30.93
C GLY A 133 16.09 -7.52 32.07
N GLU A 134 17.27 -7.30 32.65
CA GLU A 134 17.55 -6.26 33.64
C GLU A 134 18.75 -5.41 33.21
N VAL A 135 18.81 -4.17 33.69
CA VAL A 135 19.91 -3.25 33.44
C VAL A 135 20.37 -2.59 34.74
N ASP A 136 21.67 -2.33 34.84
CA ASP A 136 22.30 -1.66 35.97
C ASP A 136 22.79 -0.26 35.56
N PHE A 137 22.45 0.75 36.37
CA PHE A 137 22.87 2.14 36.20
C PHE A 137 23.74 2.58 37.38
N PRO A 138 25.06 2.33 37.32
CA PRO A 138 25.96 2.64 38.44
C PRO A 138 26.01 4.15 38.75
N MET A 139 25.82 5.00 37.73
CA MET A 139 25.83 6.46 37.88
C MET A 139 24.71 6.99 38.78
N PHE A 140 23.56 6.31 38.82
CA PHE A 140 22.39 6.70 39.63
C PHE A 140 22.19 5.81 40.87
N LYS A 141 23.14 4.89 41.15
CA LYS A 141 23.02 3.86 42.20
C LYS A 141 21.77 2.98 42.08
N ILE A 142 21.24 2.80 40.87
CA ILE A 142 20.08 1.95 40.60
C ILE A 142 20.58 0.63 40.02
N ASN A 143 20.26 -0.48 40.69
CA ASN A 143 20.64 -1.82 40.27
C ASN A 143 19.40 -2.65 39.93
N LYS A 144 19.52 -3.55 38.96
CA LYS A 144 18.48 -4.52 38.55
C LYS A 144 17.17 -3.88 38.14
N LEU A 145 17.23 -2.84 37.31
CA LEU A 145 16.03 -2.22 36.78
C LEU A 145 15.47 -3.08 35.63
N PRO A 146 14.20 -3.50 35.65
CA PRO A 146 13.64 -4.36 34.61
C PRO A 146 13.47 -3.60 33.29
N LEU A 147 13.94 -4.20 32.20
CA LEU A 147 13.83 -3.63 30.85
C LEU A 147 12.38 -3.51 30.37
N LEU A 148 11.46 -4.26 30.99
CA LEU A 148 10.02 -4.15 30.75
C LEU A 148 9.47 -2.75 31.02
N ILE A 149 10.01 -2.03 32.02
CA ILE A 149 9.58 -0.65 32.30
C ILE A 149 9.87 0.25 31.10
N PHE A 150 11.04 0.12 30.47
CA PHE A 150 11.41 0.92 29.31
C PHE A 150 10.61 0.56 28.07
N SER A 151 10.30 -0.72 27.87
CA SER A 151 9.38 -1.15 26.82
C SER A 151 7.98 -0.56 27.03
N LEU A 152 7.45 -0.59 28.25
CA LEU A 152 6.17 0.04 28.58
C LEU A 152 6.20 1.56 28.35
N LEU A 153 7.28 2.24 28.75
CA LEU A 153 7.45 3.68 28.49
C LEU A 153 7.50 3.99 26.99
N GLY A 154 8.20 3.17 26.20
CA GLY A 154 8.23 3.30 24.74
C GLY A 154 6.83 3.15 24.13
N TYR A 155 6.09 2.12 24.56
CA TYR A 155 4.70 1.89 24.15
C TYR A 155 3.78 3.06 24.55
N LEU A 156 3.86 3.55 25.78
CA LEU A 156 3.04 4.66 26.24
C LEU A 156 3.38 5.97 25.51
N THR A 157 4.66 6.22 25.26
CA THR A 157 5.10 7.40 24.51
C THR A 157 4.46 7.40 23.13
N ILE A 158 4.62 6.31 22.37
CA ILE A 158 4.02 6.23 21.04
C ILE A 158 2.50 6.28 21.10
N LEU A 159 1.85 5.62 22.07
CA LEU A 159 0.40 5.67 22.25
C LEU A 159 -0.15 7.10 22.38
N PHE A 160 0.57 7.99 23.08
CA PHE A 160 0.13 9.38 23.30
C PHE A 160 0.58 10.35 22.21
N THR A 161 1.70 10.07 21.53
CA THR A 161 2.31 11.03 20.58
C THR A 161 2.09 10.67 19.12
N PHE A 162 1.76 9.41 18.83
CA PHE A 162 1.59 8.93 17.47
C PHE A 162 0.25 9.36 16.89
N SER A 163 0.32 10.12 15.81
CA SER A 163 -0.82 10.39 14.94
C SER A 163 -0.67 9.53 13.69
N GLY A 164 -1.31 8.36 13.72
CA GLY A 164 -1.35 7.44 12.60
C GLY A 164 -2.62 7.63 11.79
N SER A 165 -2.48 7.87 10.49
CA SER A 165 -3.59 7.74 9.54
C SER A 165 -3.33 6.53 8.67
N VAL A 166 -4.13 5.49 8.87
CA VAL A 166 -4.45 4.58 7.78
C VAL A 166 -5.61 5.20 7.02
N THR A 167 -5.53 5.34 5.71
CA THR A 167 -6.74 5.59 4.93
C THR A 167 -7.57 4.31 5.01
N PRO A 168 -8.70 4.28 5.75
CA PRO A 168 -9.50 3.07 5.82
C PRO A 168 -10.12 2.87 4.44
N VAL A 169 -10.08 1.64 3.92
CA VAL A 169 -10.71 1.27 2.63
C VAL A 169 -12.20 1.64 2.59
N TYR A 170 -12.83 1.76 3.76
CA TYR A 170 -14.22 2.19 3.95
C TYR A 170 -14.27 3.42 4.86
N GLY A 171 -14.23 4.65 4.32
CA GLY A 171 -14.50 5.81 5.17
C GLY A 171 -14.05 7.21 4.74
N GLN A 172 -13.70 7.46 3.47
CA GLN A 172 -13.52 8.83 2.98
C GLN A 172 -14.57 9.19 1.92
N THR A 173 -15.69 9.74 2.41
CA THR A 173 -16.57 10.61 1.63
C THR A 173 -15.83 11.93 1.39
N THR A 174 -14.97 11.94 0.36
CA THR A 174 -14.44 13.07 -0.46
C THR A 174 -13.07 12.77 -1.13
N GLY A 175 -12.68 11.50 -1.32
CA GLY A 175 -11.50 11.13 -2.12
C GLY A 175 -11.90 10.35 -3.39
N GLY A 176 -11.51 10.82 -4.57
CA GLY A 176 -11.50 10.09 -5.86
C GLY A 176 -12.76 9.28 -6.23
N VAL A 177 -13.69 9.88 -6.98
CA VAL A 177 -14.75 9.13 -7.67
C VAL A 177 -14.11 8.38 -8.83
N ILE A 178 -14.41 7.09 -8.99
CA ILE A 178 -13.95 6.33 -10.17
C ILE A 178 -14.53 7.03 -11.41
N PRO A 179 -13.70 7.41 -12.39
CA PRO A 179 -14.19 8.03 -13.61
C PRO A 179 -15.31 7.21 -14.22
N SER A 180 -16.45 7.87 -14.45
CA SER A 180 -17.61 7.23 -15.02
C SER A 180 -18.23 8.10 -16.10
N LEU A 181 -18.68 7.46 -17.17
CA LEU A 181 -19.39 8.11 -18.26
C LEU A 181 -20.89 7.96 -18.03
N GLY A 182 -21.63 9.08 -18.11
CA GLY A 182 -23.08 9.10 -17.94
C GLY A 182 -23.53 8.91 -16.48
N THR A 183 -24.85 9.07 -16.27
CA THR A 183 -25.48 9.04 -14.94
C THR A 183 -26.72 8.14 -14.90
N GLY A 184 -26.85 7.24 -15.88
CA GLY A 184 -28.04 6.43 -16.05
C GLY A 184 -28.19 5.27 -15.06
N GLN A 185 -29.40 4.69 -15.03
CA GLN A 185 -29.77 3.61 -14.11
C GLN A 185 -29.07 2.28 -14.39
N TYR A 186 -28.80 1.97 -15.66
CA TYR A 186 -28.10 0.74 -16.06
C TYR A 186 -26.60 0.96 -15.93
N LYS A 187 -25.91 0.14 -15.14
CA LYS A 187 -24.47 0.29 -14.91
C LYS A 187 -23.68 -0.77 -15.67
N ILE A 188 -22.74 -0.35 -16.49
CA ILE A 188 -21.76 -1.18 -17.18
C ILE A 188 -20.41 -0.97 -16.51
N VAL A 189 -19.75 -2.06 -16.10
CA VAL A 189 -18.39 -2.02 -15.57
C VAL A 189 -17.50 -2.90 -16.44
N MET A 190 -16.57 -2.28 -17.14
CA MET A 190 -15.62 -2.95 -18.02
C MET A 190 -14.30 -3.16 -17.30
N PHE A 191 -13.93 -4.42 -17.07
CA PHE A 191 -12.66 -4.81 -16.47
C PHE A 191 -11.66 -5.20 -17.57
N ALA A 192 -10.52 -4.52 -17.62
CA ALA A 192 -9.53 -4.73 -18.68
C ALA A 192 -8.09 -4.56 -18.19
N ASP A 193 -7.16 -5.24 -18.85
CA ASP A 193 -5.72 -4.96 -18.75
C ASP A 193 -5.24 -4.46 -20.12
N TYR A 194 -4.41 -3.41 -20.16
CA TYR A 194 -3.91 -2.84 -21.42
C TYR A 194 -3.06 -3.81 -22.24
N PHE A 195 -2.45 -4.81 -21.61
CA PHE A 195 -1.62 -5.83 -22.24
C PHE A 195 -2.42 -7.08 -22.68
N CYS A 196 -3.75 -7.07 -22.51
CA CYS A 196 -4.63 -8.17 -22.90
C CYS A 196 -5.19 -7.96 -24.34
N PRO A 197 -4.83 -8.81 -25.33
CA PRO A 197 -5.29 -8.62 -26.71
C PRO A 197 -6.82 -8.67 -26.90
N PRO A 198 -7.59 -9.58 -26.26
CA PRO A 198 -9.04 -9.54 -26.34
C PRO A 198 -9.65 -8.26 -25.77
N CYS A 199 -9.01 -7.66 -24.76
CA CYS A 199 -9.44 -6.40 -24.16
C CYS A 199 -9.40 -5.25 -25.18
N ARG A 200 -8.31 -5.12 -25.95
CA ARG A 200 -8.22 -4.11 -27.03
C ARG A 200 -9.25 -4.32 -28.12
N ARG A 201 -9.51 -5.58 -28.50
CA ARG A 201 -10.51 -5.91 -29.53
C ARG A 201 -11.91 -5.49 -29.11
N ILE A 202 -12.34 -5.85 -27.89
CA ILE A 202 -13.68 -5.50 -27.43
C ILE A 202 -13.82 -4.00 -27.17
N ASP A 203 -12.80 -3.33 -26.63
CA ASP A 203 -12.84 -1.88 -26.37
C ASP A 203 -13.02 -1.09 -27.69
N THR A 204 -12.24 -1.46 -28.71
CA THR A 204 -12.34 -0.85 -30.06
C THR A 204 -13.67 -1.17 -30.75
N LYS A 205 -14.11 -2.43 -30.70
CA LYS A 205 -15.35 -2.88 -31.35
C LYS A 205 -16.60 -2.29 -30.68
N ALA A 206 -16.58 -2.18 -29.35
CA ALA A 206 -17.71 -1.70 -28.56
C ALA A 206 -17.84 -0.17 -28.57
N GLU A 207 -16.80 0.59 -28.92
CA GLU A 207 -16.80 2.06 -28.85
C GLU A 207 -18.07 2.72 -29.43
N PRO A 208 -18.53 2.40 -30.67
CA PRO A 208 -19.73 3.03 -31.24
C PRO A 208 -21.00 2.67 -30.45
N LEU A 209 -21.09 1.42 -29.99
CA LEU A 209 -22.22 0.93 -29.21
C LEU A 209 -22.25 1.57 -27.81
N LEU A 210 -21.10 1.75 -27.16
CA LEU A 210 -21.02 2.44 -25.88
C LEU A 210 -21.43 3.91 -26.01
N LYS A 211 -21.04 4.60 -27.08
CA LYS A 211 -21.51 5.97 -27.38
C LYS A 211 -23.02 6.02 -27.56
N GLU A 212 -23.59 5.10 -28.33
CA GLU A 212 -25.05 5.00 -28.52
C GLU A 212 -25.77 4.75 -27.19
N LEU A 213 -25.26 3.84 -26.35
CA LEU A 213 -25.79 3.56 -25.03
C LEU A 213 -25.70 4.76 -24.09
N LEU A 214 -24.61 5.52 -24.10
CA LEU A 214 -24.48 6.76 -23.33
C LEU A 214 -25.46 7.84 -23.79
N ASN A 215 -25.63 8.00 -25.11
CA ASN A 215 -26.57 8.96 -25.71
C ASN A 215 -28.03 8.67 -25.36
N SER A 216 -28.35 7.44 -24.91
CA SER A 216 -29.68 7.11 -24.40
C SER A 216 -30.01 7.82 -23.07
N GLY A 217 -29.00 8.33 -22.35
CA GLY A 217 -29.14 8.91 -21.00
C GLY A 217 -29.44 7.89 -19.90
N LYS A 218 -29.64 6.61 -20.25
CA LYS A 218 -30.05 5.55 -19.33
C LYS A 218 -28.89 4.70 -18.82
N VAL A 219 -27.67 4.90 -19.34
CA VAL A 219 -26.50 4.08 -19.01
C VAL A 219 -25.43 4.90 -18.28
N LYS A 220 -24.80 4.26 -17.30
CA LYS A 220 -23.55 4.68 -16.67
C LYS A 220 -22.47 3.64 -16.98
N ILE A 221 -21.30 4.08 -17.45
CA ILE A 221 -20.17 3.20 -17.79
C ILE A 221 -18.99 3.54 -16.87
N GLU A 222 -18.38 2.52 -16.28
CA GLU A 222 -17.13 2.62 -15.52
C GLU A 222 -16.09 1.68 -16.15
N PHE A 223 -14.87 2.17 -16.32
CA PHE A 223 -13.74 1.37 -16.74
C PHE A 223 -12.83 1.10 -15.55
N VAL A 224 -12.52 -0.18 -15.33
CA VAL A 224 -11.70 -0.65 -14.21
C VAL A 224 -10.48 -1.36 -14.78
N ASP A 225 -9.32 -0.73 -14.62
CA ASP A 225 -8.07 -1.33 -15.07
C ASP A 225 -7.60 -2.38 -14.05
N VAL A 226 -7.40 -3.61 -14.51
CA VAL A 226 -7.02 -4.77 -13.69
C VAL A 226 -5.52 -5.02 -13.87
N PRO A 227 -4.69 -4.90 -12.81
CA PRO A 227 -3.25 -4.95 -12.94
C PRO A 227 -2.69 -6.39 -12.99
N PHE A 228 -3.05 -7.15 -14.02
CA PHE A 228 -2.48 -8.49 -14.24
C PHE A 228 -1.07 -8.42 -14.84
N HIS A 229 -0.77 -7.40 -15.62
CA HIS A 229 0.58 -7.12 -16.10
C HIS A 229 1.31 -6.11 -15.21
N ARG A 230 2.63 -6.29 -15.04
CA ARG A 230 3.48 -5.48 -14.15
C ARG A 230 3.47 -3.98 -14.46
N ALA A 231 3.29 -3.62 -15.73
CA ALA A 231 3.29 -2.23 -16.19
C ALA A 231 1.90 -1.58 -16.14
N THR A 232 0.83 -2.34 -15.91
CA THR A 232 -0.55 -1.84 -15.89
C THR A 232 -0.79 -0.71 -14.89
N PRO A 233 -0.19 -0.68 -13.68
CA PRO A 233 -0.36 0.45 -12.75
C PRO A 233 0.06 1.80 -13.35
N ILE A 234 1.11 1.83 -14.18
CA ILE A 234 1.56 3.05 -14.86
C ILE A 234 0.48 3.51 -15.85
N TYR A 235 -0.10 2.59 -16.61
CA TYR A 235 -1.15 2.92 -17.57
C TYR A 235 -2.44 3.39 -16.88
N ALA A 236 -2.84 2.71 -15.80
CA ALA A 236 -4.01 3.09 -15.00
C ALA A 236 -3.84 4.50 -14.39
N LYS A 237 -2.62 4.86 -13.96
CA LYS A 237 -2.29 6.21 -13.47
C LYS A 237 -2.56 7.27 -14.55
N TYR A 238 -2.05 7.07 -15.76
CA TYR A 238 -2.25 8.03 -16.85
C TYR A 238 -3.68 8.05 -17.40
N TYR A 239 -4.41 6.94 -17.31
CA TYR A 239 -5.86 6.93 -17.56
C TYR A 239 -6.60 7.86 -16.59
N LEU A 240 -6.33 7.74 -15.28
CA LEU A 240 -6.94 8.60 -14.27
C LEU A 240 -6.55 10.07 -14.45
N TYR A 241 -5.28 10.36 -14.78
CA TYR A 241 -4.82 11.73 -15.00
C TYR A 241 -5.47 12.36 -16.23
N ALA A 242 -5.66 11.59 -17.30
CA ALA A 242 -6.36 12.06 -18.49
C ALA A 242 -7.87 12.27 -18.21
N ALA A 243 -8.49 11.36 -17.45
CA ALA A 243 -9.88 11.50 -17.02
C ALA A 243 -10.12 12.71 -16.09
N ASN A 244 -9.11 13.07 -15.28
CA ASN A 244 -9.15 14.25 -14.41
C ASN A 244 -8.95 15.56 -15.20
N ALA A 245 -8.25 15.51 -16.34
CA ALA A 245 -8.14 16.66 -17.23
C ALA A 245 -9.43 16.89 -18.02
N ASP A 246 -10.03 15.81 -18.54
CA ASP A 246 -11.30 15.84 -19.26
C ASP A 246 -12.04 14.50 -19.10
N SER A 247 -13.18 14.54 -18.40
CA SER A 247 -14.02 13.37 -18.13
C SER A 247 -15.02 13.06 -19.24
N GLY A 248 -14.96 13.76 -20.39
CA GLY A 248 -15.84 13.58 -21.52
C GLY A 248 -15.71 12.20 -22.19
N ALA A 249 -16.83 11.65 -22.68
CA ALA A 249 -16.86 10.30 -23.25
C ALA A 249 -15.90 10.14 -24.45
N ASP A 250 -15.84 11.11 -25.35
CA ASP A 250 -14.94 11.06 -26.50
C ASP A 250 -13.46 11.10 -26.09
N ASN A 251 -13.12 11.91 -25.08
CA ASN A 251 -11.75 11.94 -24.55
C ASN A 251 -11.40 10.60 -23.89
N ILE A 252 -12.25 10.09 -23.00
CA ILE A 252 -12.02 8.83 -22.30
C ILE A 252 -11.83 7.66 -23.26
N LEU A 253 -12.68 7.53 -24.27
CA LEU A 253 -12.58 6.46 -25.27
C LEU A 253 -11.32 6.59 -26.13
N ARG A 254 -10.97 7.83 -26.53
CA ARG A 254 -9.70 8.12 -27.22
C ARG A 254 -8.48 7.75 -26.38
N VAL A 255 -8.45 8.16 -25.11
CA VAL A 255 -7.36 7.85 -24.18
C VAL A 255 -7.18 6.35 -24.04
N ARG A 256 -8.27 5.59 -23.83
CA ARG A 256 -8.21 4.14 -23.71
C ARG A 256 -7.61 3.49 -24.96
N LYS A 257 -8.09 3.88 -26.14
CA LYS A 257 -7.53 3.42 -27.42
C LYS A 257 -6.03 3.71 -27.52
N THR A 258 -5.61 4.94 -27.21
CA THR A 258 -4.20 5.34 -27.22
C THR A 258 -3.36 4.51 -26.25
N LEU A 259 -3.85 4.24 -25.05
CA LEU A 259 -3.18 3.42 -24.04
C LEU A 259 -3.07 1.95 -24.48
N PHE A 260 -4.11 1.37 -25.08
CA PHE A 260 -4.03 0.04 -25.68
C PHE A 260 -3.00 -0.03 -26.82
N ASP A 261 -2.93 1.00 -27.66
CA ASP A 261 -1.93 1.07 -28.74
C ASP A 261 -0.50 1.21 -28.18
N ALA A 262 -0.31 1.99 -27.12
CA ALA A 262 0.98 2.09 -26.44
C ALA A 262 1.44 0.73 -25.89
N ALA A 263 0.54 -0.02 -25.26
CA ALA A 263 0.85 -1.32 -24.66
C ALA A 263 1.07 -2.43 -25.71
N GLN A 264 0.19 -2.52 -26.71
CA GLN A 264 0.13 -3.69 -27.61
C GLN A 264 0.78 -3.48 -28.96
N VAL A 265 0.88 -2.24 -29.45
CA VAL A 265 1.50 -1.93 -30.76
C VAL A 265 2.90 -1.38 -30.56
N LYS A 266 3.07 -0.45 -29.61
CA LYS A 266 4.38 0.15 -29.31
C LYS A 266 5.18 -0.61 -28.26
N HIS A 267 4.55 -1.57 -27.57
CA HIS A 267 5.17 -2.40 -26.53
C HIS A 267 5.86 -1.59 -25.42
N ILE A 268 5.29 -0.43 -25.07
CA ILE A 268 5.85 0.47 -24.06
C ILE A 268 5.60 -0.12 -22.66
N GLN A 269 6.66 -0.23 -21.84
CA GLN A 269 6.54 -0.73 -20.46
C GLN A 269 7.10 0.22 -19.40
N LYS A 270 7.84 1.26 -19.82
CA LYS A 270 8.42 2.25 -18.93
C LYS A 270 7.62 3.55 -18.96
N GLU A 271 7.57 4.24 -17.83
CA GLU A 271 6.77 5.45 -17.64
C GLU A 271 7.27 6.64 -18.49
N ASP A 272 8.59 6.84 -18.56
CA ASP A 272 9.22 7.88 -19.39
C ASP A 272 8.81 7.77 -20.87
N ALA A 273 8.88 6.56 -21.43
CA ALA A 273 8.47 6.28 -22.79
C ALA A 273 6.95 6.47 -22.99
N LEU A 274 6.13 6.14 -21.98
CA LEU A 274 4.69 6.35 -22.05
C LEU A 274 4.34 7.85 -22.06
N ILE A 275 4.99 8.66 -21.24
CA ILE A 275 4.79 10.12 -21.20
C ILE A 275 5.11 10.74 -22.57
N ILE A 276 6.25 10.36 -23.16
CA ILE A 276 6.65 10.84 -24.49
C ILE A 276 5.56 10.52 -25.51
N TYR A 277 5.11 9.26 -25.56
CA TYR A 277 4.08 8.83 -26.48
C TYR A 277 2.73 9.56 -26.25
N LEU A 278 2.30 9.74 -25.01
CA LEU A 278 1.05 10.45 -24.69
C LEU A 278 1.11 11.92 -25.14
N ASN A 279 2.26 12.56 -24.98
CA ASN A 279 2.48 13.93 -25.45
C ASN A 279 2.47 14.01 -26.99
N GLU A 280 3.09 13.06 -27.69
CA GLU A 280 3.03 12.94 -29.16
C GLU A 280 1.58 12.76 -29.66
N GLN A 281 0.78 11.96 -28.93
CA GLN A 281 -0.64 11.73 -29.21
C GLN A 281 -1.55 12.86 -28.71
N LYS A 282 -0.96 13.96 -28.19
CA LYS A 282 -1.65 15.15 -27.69
C LYS A 282 -2.72 14.83 -26.65
N ILE A 283 -2.45 13.87 -25.77
CA ILE A 283 -3.32 13.53 -24.65
C ILE A 283 -3.07 14.53 -23.52
N LEU A 284 -4.10 15.27 -23.13
CA LEU A 284 -4.06 16.15 -21.97
C LEU A 284 -4.21 15.31 -20.70
N TRP A 285 -3.44 15.64 -19.67
CA TRP A 285 -3.49 14.96 -18.39
C TRP A 285 -3.22 15.94 -17.24
N LYS A 286 -3.90 15.73 -16.12
CA LYS A 286 -3.77 16.54 -14.91
C LYS A 286 -3.54 15.61 -13.73
N ALA A 287 -2.38 15.75 -13.10
CA ALA A 287 -2.04 14.95 -11.91
C ALA A 287 -3.12 15.09 -10.83
N MET A 288 -3.40 13.98 -10.15
CA MET A 288 -4.32 13.87 -9.01
C MET A 288 -3.78 12.84 -8.04
N ASP A 289 -4.40 12.68 -6.87
CA ASP A 289 -4.11 11.54 -5.99
C ASP A 289 -4.74 10.26 -6.54
N GLU A 290 -3.98 9.48 -7.32
CA GLU A 290 -4.44 8.21 -7.87
C GLU A 290 -4.52 7.08 -6.83
N LYS A 291 -3.82 7.21 -5.69
CA LYS A 291 -3.66 6.13 -4.71
C LYS A 291 -4.98 5.75 -4.05
N SER A 292 -5.79 6.77 -3.70
CA SER A 292 -7.13 6.57 -3.15
C SER A 292 -8.07 5.87 -4.16
N ILE A 293 -7.93 6.15 -5.45
CA ILE A 293 -8.73 5.51 -6.51
C ILE A 293 -8.27 4.07 -6.74
N PHE A 294 -6.96 3.79 -6.79
CA PHE A 294 -6.43 2.43 -6.95
C PHE A 294 -6.89 1.48 -5.86
N THR A 295 -7.03 1.98 -4.64
CA THR A 295 -7.58 1.20 -3.52
C THR A 295 -9.03 0.80 -3.79
N LYS A 296 -9.87 1.73 -4.30
CA LYS A 296 -11.26 1.44 -4.69
C LYS A 296 -11.35 0.50 -5.89
N LEU A 297 -10.51 0.68 -6.90
CA LEU A 297 -10.47 -0.22 -8.07
C LEU A 297 -10.12 -1.65 -7.62
N SER A 298 -9.12 -1.79 -6.74
CA SER A 298 -8.72 -3.08 -6.18
C SER A 298 -9.84 -3.74 -5.36
N ALA A 299 -10.59 -2.96 -4.56
CA ALA A 299 -11.76 -3.46 -3.85
C ALA A 299 -12.84 -3.95 -4.81
N ILE A 300 -13.18 -3.19 -5.87
CA ILE A 300 -14.18 -3.60 -6.87
C ILE A 300 -13.75 -4.88 -7.62
N ILE A 301 -12.47 -5.01 -7.97
CA ILE A 301 -11.93 -6.22 -8.61
C ILE A 301 -12.11 -7.44 -7.69
N LYS A 302 -11.79 -7.28 -6.40
CA LYS A 302 -11.91 -8.34 -5.40
C LYS A 302 -13.37 -8.71 -5.11
N ASP A 303 -14.23 -7.72 -4.88
CA ASP A 303 -15.65 -7.90 -4.53
C ASP A 303 -16.43 -8.59 -5.65
N ASN A 304 -16.04 -8.37 -6.91
CA ASN A 304 -16.64 -9.03 -8.07
C ASN A 304 -15.88 -10.30 -8.51
N ASN A 305 -14.88 -10.74 -7.74
CA ASN A 305 -14.09 -11.95 -7.99
C ASN A 305 -13.53 -12.03 -9.42
N ILE A 306 -12.99 -10.92 -9.91
CA ILE A 306 -12.48 -10.82 -11.28
C ILE A 306 -11.17 -11.61 -11.39
N LYS A 307 -11.19 -12.69 -12.18
CA LYS A 307 -10.04 -13.61 -12.38
C LYS A 307 -9.44 -13.55 -13.77
N SER A 308 -10.12 -12.91 -14.71
CA SER A 308 -9.72 -12.82 -16.11
C SER A 308 -10.15 -11.49 -16.72
N THR A 309 -9.46 -11.08 -17.78
CA THR A 309 -9.80 -9.91 -18.58
C THR A 309 -9.87 -10.31 -20.06
N PRO A 310 -10.82 -9.75 -20.84
CA PRO A 310 -11.81 -8.78 -20.41
C PRO A 310 -12.97 -9.46 -19.67
N THR A 311 -13.52 -8.76 -18.67
CA THR A 311 -14.77 -9.13 -18.01
C THR A 311 -15.69 -7.92 -18.01
N CYS A 312 -16.97 -8.09 -18.31
CA CYS A 312 -17.97 -7.03 -18.21
C CYS A 312 -19.05 -7.41 -17.23
N LEU A 313 -19.39 -6.47 -16.35
CA LEU A 313 -20.54 -6.56 -15.47
C LEU A 313 -21.61 -5.58 -15.94
N ILE A 314 -22.81 -6.08 -16.21
CA ILE A 314 -23.98 -5.28 -16.52
C ILE A 314 -25.00 -5.42 -15.38
N ARG A 315 -25.29 -4.31 -14.71
CA ARG A 315 -26.29 -4.21 -13.65
C ARG A 315 -27.56 -3.58 -14.19
N TYR A 316 -28.64 -4.35 -14.17
CA TYR A 316 -29.98 -3.91 -14.54
C TYR A 316 -30.75 -3.37 -13.33
N SER A 317 -30.51 -3.94 -12.16
CA SER A 317 -31.05 -3.50 -10.87
C SER A 317 -30.14 -3.96 -9.72
N ALA A 318 -30.46 -3.61 -8.47
CA ALA A 318 -29.70 -4.09 -7.30
C ALA A 318 -29.67 -5.63 -7.19
N LYS A 319 -30.67 -6.32 -7.75
CA LYS A 319 -30.81 -7.79 -7.70
C LYS A 319 -30.40 -8.47 -9.00
N GLU A 320 -30.43 -7.77 -10.13
CA GLU A 320 -30.10 -8.34 -11.44
C GLU A 320 -28.76 -7.79 -11.94
N VAL A 321 -27.73 -8.64 -11.82
CA VAL A 321 -26.38 -8.41 -12.30
C VAL A 321 -25.97 -9.58 -13.19
N LYS A 322 -25.49 -9.29 -14.40
CA LYS A 322 -24.96 -10.28 -15.34
C LYS A 322 -23.48 -10.03 -15.57
N ILE A 323 -22.70 -11.09 -15.58
CA ILE A 323 -21.26 -11.07 -15.81
C ILE A 323 -20.99 -11.81 -17.11
N PHE A 324 -20.19 -11.20 -17.97
CA PHE A 324 -19.77 -11.72 -19.27
C PHE A 324 -18.25 -11.77 -19.30
N VAL A 325 -17.67 -12.89 -19.70
CA VAL A 325 -16.21 -13.09 -19.75
C VAL A 325 -15.83 -13.25 -21.22
N ASP A 326 -14.74 -12.62 -21.67
CA ASP A 326 -14.26 -12.60 -23.07
C ASP A 326 -14.93 -11.58 -24.01
N ASP A 327 -14.35 -11.38 -25.19
CA ASP A 327 -14.80 -10.37 -26.15
C ASP A 327 -16.12 -10.72 -26.87
N ILE A 328 -16.47 -12.00 -26.99
CA ILE A 328 -17.68 -12.46 -27.67
C ILE A 328 -18.89 -12.33 -26.74
N GLU A 329 -18.78 -12.83 -25.50
CA GLU A 329 -19.86 -12.74 -24.53
C GLU A 329 -20.17 -11.28 -24.18
N ILE A 330 -19.14 -10.45 -23.99
CA ILE A 330 -19.31 -9.03 -23.70
C ILE A 330 -20.05 -8.34 -24.85
N TRP A 331 -19.68 -8.61 -26.10
CA TRP A 331 -20.36 -8.03 -27.26
C TRP A 331 -21.85 -8.41 -27.29
N ASN A 332 -22.16 -9.68 -27.02
CA ASN A 332 -23.54 -10.16 -26.98
C ASN A 332 -24.32 -9.52 -25.82
N GLY A 333 -23.71 -9.40 -24.63
CA GLY A 333 -24.30 -8.77 -23.46
C GLY A 333 -24.63 -7.30 -23.68
N LEU A 334 -23.72 -6.54 -24.30
CA LEU A 334 -23.96 -5.12 -24.64
C LEU A 334 -25.11 -4.95 -25.64
N ASN A 335 -25.19 -5.81 -26.66
CA ASN A 335 -26.31 -5.79 -27.61
C ASN A 335 -27.64 -6.19 -26.96
N ALA A 336 -27.64 -7.16 -26.06
CA ALA A 336 -28.82 -7.53 -25.28
C ALA A 336 -29.30 -6.38 -24.39
N LEU A 337 -28.38 -5.62 -23.77
CA LEU A 337 -28.71 -4.40 -23.03
C LEU A 337 -29.32 -3.33 -23.94
N LYS A 338 -28.75 -3.08 -25.12
CA LYS A 338 -29.31 -2.15 -26.11
C LYS A 338 -30.74 -2.53 -26.51
N ALA A 339 -30.99 -3.81 -26.78
CA ALA A 339 -32.31 -4.31 -27.11
C ALA A 339 -33.30 -4.12 -25.94
N HIS A 340 -32.89 -4.42 -24.71
CA HIS A 340 -33.69 -4.23 -23.51
C HIS A 340 -34.07 -2.75 -23.29
N ILE A 341 -33.11 -1.83 -23.42
CA ILE A 341 -33.34 -0.38 -23.27
C ILE A 341 -34.31 0.13 -24.35
N SER A 342 -34.22 -0.42 -25.56
CA SER A 342 -35.07 -0.05 -26.69
C SER A 342 -36.49 -0.61 -26.55
N ALA A 343 -36.66 -1.80 -25.98
CA ALA A 343 -37.97 -2.40 -25.71
C ALA A 343 -38.76 -1.63 -24.64
N GLY A 344 -38.07 -1.09 -23.62
CA GLY A 344 -38.66 -0.22 -22.60
C GLY A 344 -38.90 1.24 -23.02
N LYS A 345 -38.86 1.56 -24.33
CA LYS A 345 -39.31 2.86 -24.88
C LYS A 345 -40.78 2.85 -25.34
N ARG A 346 -41.48 1.71 -25.24
CA ARG A 346 -42.92 1.61 -25.54
C ARG A 346 -43.77 1.91 -24.33
#